data_AF-A0A6I4XX59-F1
#
_entry.id   AF-A0A6I4XX59-F1
#
_cell.length_a   1.000
_cell.length_b   1.000
_cell.length_c   1.000
_cell.angle_alpha   90.00
_cell.angle_beta   90.00
_cell.angle_gamma   90.00
#
_symmetry.space_group_name_H-M   'P 1'
#
loop_
_entity.id
_entity.type
_entity.pdbx_description
1 polymer ?
#
loop_
_entity_poly.entity_id
_entity_poly.type
_entity_poly.pdbx_seq_one_letter_code
_entity_poly.pdbx_strand_id
1 'polypeptide(L)' 'MNPLNLIECLEQKERYTYNEGLIIDFILSHTERVLHMSIYELAEATNSSTSTIVRLCKKTET' A
#
# COMPACT_ATOMS: atom_id res chain seq x y z
N MET A 1 20.95 -12.19 -4.14
CA MET A 1 19.87 -11.19 -4.30
C MET A 1 19.74 -10.47 -2.98
N ASN A 2 19.90 -9.15 -2.94
CA ASN A 2 19.48 -8.39 -1.77
C ASN A 2 17.96 -8.54 -1.64
N PRO A 3 17.41 -8.71 -0.43
CA PRO A 3 15.97 -8.62 -0.25
C PRO A 3 15.53 -7.23 -0.72
N LEU A 4 14.54 -7.21 -1.61
CA LEU A 4 13.93 -5.97 -2.07
C LEU A 4 13.36 -5.25 -0.86
N ASN A 5 13.62 -3.96 -0.69
CA ASN A 5 13.00 -3.22 0.40
C ASN A 5 11.52 -2.97 0.09
N LEU A 6 10.72 -2.66 1.12
CA LEU A 6 9.27 -2.50 0.96
C LEU A 6 8.89 -1.46 -0.11
N ILE A 7 9.64 -0.36 -0.21
CA ILE A 7 9.36 0.70 -1.19
C ILE A 7 9.55 0.18 -2.61
N GLU A 8 10.67 -0.49 -2.88
CA GLU A 8 10.93 -1.12 -4.18
C GLU A 8 9.85 -2.15 -4.55
N CYS A 9 9.29 -2.86 -3.56
CA CYS A 9 8.20 -3.83 -3.77
C CYS A 9 6.90 -3.14 -4.17
N LEU A 10 6.59 -2.00 -3.56
CA LEU A 10 5.41 -1.19 -3.85
C LEU A 10 5.50 -0.52 -5.23
N GLU A 11 6.69 -0.14 -5.67
CA GLU A 11 6.91 0.46 -7.00
C GLU A 11 6.67 -0.50 -8.18
N GLN A 12 6.61 -1.82 -7.94
CA GLN A 12 6.32 -2.83 -8.96
C GLN A 12 4.84 -2.90 -9.33
N LYS A 13 4.33 -1.84 -9.99
CA LYS A 13 2.91 -1.65 -10.31
C LYS A 13 2.22 -2.85 -10.99
N GLU A 14 2.92 -3.60 -11.82
CA GLU A 14 2.40 -4.77 -12.53
C GLU A 14 1.94 -5.91 -11.59
N ARG A 15 2.38 -5.93 -10.33
CA ARG A 15 1.98 -6.95 -9.33
C ARG A 15 0.62 -6.66 -8.67
N TYR A 16 0.06 -5.49 -8.91
CA TYR A 16 -1.07 -4.97 -8.17
C TYR A 16 -2.26 -4.69 -9.09
N THR A 17 -3.45 -4.88 -8.57
CA THR A 17 -4.67 -4.44 -9.25
C THR A 17 -4.73 -2.91 -9.29
N TYR A 18 -5.57 -2.34 -10.16
CA TYR A 18 -5.77 -0.89 -10.22
C TYR A 18 -6.09 -0.28 -8.84
N ASN A 19 -7.00 -0.89 -8.08
CA ASN A 19 -7.40 -0.40 -6.75
C ASN A 19 -6.26 -0.52 -5.72
N GLU A 20 -5.46 -1.58 -5.77
CA GLU A 20 -4.25 -1.68 -4.94
C GLU A 20 -3.22 -0.62 -5.34
N GLY A 21 -3.11 -0.32 -6.64
CA GLY A 21 -2.28 0.74 -7.19
C GLY A 21 -2.59 2.12 -6.60
N LEU A 22 -3.88 2.47 -6.47
CA LEU A 22 -4.31 3.73 -5.85
C LEU A 22 -3.88 3.83 -4.38
N ILE A 23 -3.97 2.72 -3.63
CA ILE A 23 -3.50 2.68 -2.24
C ILE A 23 -1.98 2.87 -2.19
N ILE A 24 -1.25 2.19 -3.06
CA ILE A 24 0.21 2.31 -3.18
C ILE A 24 0.64 3.74 -3.52
N ASP A 25 -0.02 4.36 -4.50
CA ASP A 25 0.29 5.74 -4.90
C ASP A 25 0.13 6.70 -3.73
N PHE A 26 -0.91 6.52 -2.93
CA PHE A 26 -1.11 7.31 -1.72
C PHE A 26 -0.01 7.07 -0.68
N ILE A 27 0.36 5.80 -0.45
CA ILE A 27 1.44 5.43 0.49
C ILE A 27 2.77 6.05 0.07
N LEU A 28 3.16 5.90 -1.20
CA LEU A 28 4.43 6.42 -1.70
C LEU A 28 4.48 7.95 -1.73
N SER A 29 3.33 8.60 -1.91
CA SER A 29 3.24 10.07 -1.90
C SER A 29 3.16 10.69 -0.50
N HIS A 30 2.82 9.89 0.54
CA HIS A 30 2.56 10.38 1.90
C HIS A 30 3.10 9.43 2.98
N THR A 31 4.31 8.90 2.78
CA THR A 31 4.92 7.85 3.63
C THR A 31 4.86 8.15 5.12
N GLU A 32 5.31 9.33 5.55
CA GLU A 32 5.29 9.75 6.97
C GLU A 32 3.87 9.84 7.54
N ARG A 33 2.92 10.36 6.76
CA ARG A 33 1.52 10.48 7.20
C ARG A 33 0.90 9.11 7.42
N VAL A 34 1.14 8.16 6.52
CA VAL A 34 0.56 6.81 6.59
C VAL A 34 1.01 6.04 7.83
N LEU A 35 2.23 6.28 8.32
CA LEU A 35 2.71 5.67 9.57
C LEU A 35 1.85 6.02 10.79
N HIS A 36 1.11 7.13 10.73
CA HIS A 36 0.25 7.62 11.79
C HIS A 36 -1.24 7.41 11.52
N MET A 37 -1.59 6.73 10.42
CA MET A 37 -2.99 6.46 10.07
C MET A 37 -3.43 5.09 10.59
N SER A 38 -4.64 5.03 11.11
CA SER A 38 -5.37 3.78 11.24
C SER A 38 -5.73 3.21 9.85
N ILE A 39 -6.03 1.92 9.81
CA ILE A 39 -6.50 1.28 8.57
C ILE A 39 -7.81 1.89 8.04
N TYR A 40 -8.64 2.45 8.91
CA TYR A 40 -9.90 3.10 8.54
C TYR A 40 -9.65 4.45 7.88
N GLU A 41 -8.73 5.26 8.42
CA GLU A 41 -8.33 6.53 7.81
C GLU A 41 -7.67 6.31 6.46
N LEU A 42 -6.86 5.25 6.32
CA LEU A 42 -6.25 4.92 5.03
C LEU A 42 -7.31 4.48 4.02
N ALA A 43 -8.27 3.66 4.45
CA ALA A 43 -9.40 3.24 3.62
C ALA A 43 -10.22 4.43 3.12
N GLU A 44 -10.50 5.41 3.98
CA GLU A 44 -11.19 6.64 3.61
C GLU A 44 -10.37 7.48 2.63
N ALA A 45 -9.09 7.71 2.92
CA ALA A 45 -8.20 8.53 2.09
C ALA A 45 -7.99 7.98 0.68
N THR A 46 -8.08 6.66 0.50
CA THR A 46 -7.88 6.00 -0.79
C THR A 46 -9.19 5.49 -1.41
N ASN A 47 -10.35 5.88 -0.88
CA ASN A 47 -11.68 5.40 -1.30
C ASN A 47 -11.70 3.87 -1.50
N SER A 48 -11.17 3.14 -0.52
CA SER A 48 -10.95 1.69 -0.57
C SER A 48 -11.55 1.01 0.66
N SER A 49 -11.70 -0.31 0.62
CA SER A 49 -12.09 -1.07 1.81
C SER A 49 -10.88 -1.42 2.67
N THR A 50 -11.05 -1.52 3.98
CA THR A 50 -10.03 -2.05 4.90
C THR A 50 -9.59 -3.46 4.50
N SER A 51 -10.49 -4.28 3.93
CA SER A 51 -10.15 -5.61 3.41
C SER A 51 -9.18 -5.57 2.23
N THR A 52 -9.26 -4.55 1.37
CA THR A 52 -8.33 -4.35 0.26
C THR A 52 -6.94 -4.02 0.79
N ILE A 53 -6.87 -3.15 1.80
CA ILE A 53 -5.61 -2.79 2.46
C ILE A 53 -4.97 -4.02 3.11
N VAL A 54 -5.73 -4.84 3.85
CA VAL A 54 -5.20 -6.07 4.45
C VAL A 54 -4.64 -7.03 3.39
N ARG A 55 -5.33 -7.19 2.24
CA ARG A 55 -4.83 -8.03 1.14
C ARG A 55 -3.55 -7.47 0.54
N LEU A 56 -3.46 -6.15 0.38
CA LEU A 56 -2.23 -5.48 -0.08
C LEU A 56 -1.07 -5.76 0.88
N CYS A 57 -1.26 -5.53 2.19
CA CYS A 57 -0.22 -5.78 3.20
C CYS A 57 0.30 -7.23 3.12
N LYS A 58 -0.59 -8.22 3.02
CA LYS A 58 -0.21 -9.64 2.87
C LYS A 58 0.56 -9.93 1.59
N LYS A 59 0.27 -9.22 0.49
CA LYS A 59 1.01 -9.37 -0.77
C LYS A 59 2.43 -8.80 -0.68
N THR A 60 2.64 -7.84 0.22
CA THR A 60 3.91 -7.14 0.45
C THR A 60 4.73 -7.68 1.62
N GLU A 61 4.22 -8.65 2.39
CA GLU A 61 4.99 -9.38 3.40
C GLU A 61 6.14 -10.13 2.72
N THR A 62 7.38 -9.73 3.04
CA THR A 62 8.65 -10.34 2.60
C THR A 62 9.28 -11.15 3.72
#